data_AF-A0A0B3VS90-F1
#
_entry.id   AF-A0A0B3VS90-F1
#
_cell.length_a   1.000
_cell.length_b   1.000
_cell.length_c   1.000
_cell.angle_alpha   90.00
_cell.angle_beta   90.00
_cell.angle_gamma   90.00
#
_symmetry.space_group_name_H-M   'P 1'
#
loop_
_entity.id
_entity.type
_entity.pdbx_description
1 polymer ?
#
loop_
_entity_poly.entity_id
_entity_poly.type
_entity_poly.pdbx_seq_one_letter_code
_entity_poly.pdbx_strand_id
1 'polypeptide(L)'
;MNSILTQLEHVITAISDIVWPIFLPFMLVVGAYMSITTIFKIQPKLTKPSKLKFKNLIGPASISLGAMVGTGAIIGVLGAISKLYSAGQYNIEAIALWALIGACIMIPVSYSETLNSKIMKKGPRDYISEMISPKLGFFYAISIVALIVFGFGGFQFSGIDSVFTIVTSKFAGTELTLLQRYLFIVIPVIAIVALVVLSKKDSIFMNAMTYMIGSALAGYLVFAIIFIFKTSSYIPEYLSGMIEGMMNPVPMMLGIPTGLILGMQKVLQTVETGLGCLAMSAQQSDSEPREAGMISLIPSIVTLFVAIFITSYIASYGLDVGIIEYPVNSMMRLTSFFDTASHVTGTFGLIILSSFTVLSAMTTILGSYYYLKKLFKNNAENKNIAIYLVTIAVAGTLAVFGANVVFEAVDLLLFVCCGINVTALAIYAYKTNKALKDGSLKSIEQEKTIA
;
A
#
# COMPACT_ATOMS: atom_id res chain seq x y z
N MET A 1 19.08 24.06 -5.64
CA MET A 1 18.11 22.95 -5.65
C MET A 1 18.24 22.07 -4.41
N ASN A 2 19.45 21.60 -4.05
CA ASN A 2 19.67 20.78 -2.85
C ASN A 2 19.23 21.47 -1.53
N SER A 3 19.60 22.73 -1.25
CA SER A 3 19.22 23.34 0.05
C SER A 3 17.71 23.54 0.24
N ILE A 4 16.97 23.80 -0.86
CA ILE A 4 15.51 23.96 -0.82
C ILE A 4 14.83 22.62 -0.60
N LEU A 5 15.29 21.56 -1.28
CA LEU A 5 14.76 20.21 -1.12
C LEU A 5 15.02 19.69 0.31
N THR A 6 16.21 19.94 0.87
CA THR A 6 16.54 19.53 2.24
C THR A 6 15.75 20.32 3.28
N GLN A 7 15.54 21.64 3.11
CA GLN A 7 14.67 22.40 4.00
C GLN A 7 13.22 21.92 3.94
N LEU A 8 12.73 21.63 2.75
CA LEU A 8 11.38 21.12 2.54
C LEU A 8 11.20 19.72 3.15
N GLU A 9 12.20 18.84 3.03
CA GLU A 9 12.25 17.55 3.72
C GLU A 9 12.13 17.72 5.24
N HIS A 10 12.96 18.57 5.86
CA HIS A 10 12.90 18.81 7.31
C HIS A 10 11.55 19.34 7.78
N VAL A 11 10.93 20.25 7.03
CA VAL A 11 9.62 20.80 7.38
C VAL A 11 8.54 19.72 7.27
N ILE A 12 8.53 18.92 6.20
CA ILE A 12 7.55 17.85 6.01
C ILE A 12 7.70 16.79 7.10
N THR A 13 8.93 16.36 7.41
CA THR A 13 9.18 15.37 8.46
C THR A 13 8.71 15.89 9.82
N ALA A 14 9.02 17.15 10.17
CA ALA A 14 8.55 17.73 11.43
C ALA A 14 7.01 17.76 11.52
N ILE A 15 6.32 18.08 10.43
CA ILE A 15 4.85 18.04 10.38
C ILE A 15 4.37 16.59 10.53
N SER A 16 4.98 15.65 9.80
CA SER A 16 4.64 14.22 9.83
C SER A 16 4.75 13.66 11.25
N ASP A 17 5.86 13.91 11.93
CA ASP A 17 6.14 13.44 13.29
C ASP A 17 5.16 13.98 14.34
N ILE A 18 4.58 15.17 14.11
CA ILE A 18 3.54 15.75 14.96
C ILE A 18 2.15 15.17 14.63
N VAL A 19 1.85 14.97 13.35
CA VAL A 19 0.51 14.57 12.88
C VAL A 19 0.24 13.09 13.16
N TRP A 20 1.21 12.20 12.95
CA TRP A 20 1.02 10.75 13.12
C TRP A 20 0.56 10.33 14.52
N PRO A 21 1.15 10.83 15.63
CA PRO A 21 0.70 10.51 16.98
C PRO A 21 -0.75 10.92 17.28
N ILE A 22 -1.28 11.93 16.57
CA ILE A 22 -2.67 12.40 16.72
C ILE A 22 -3.60 11.61 15.79
N PHE A 23 -3.16 11.39 14.56
CA PHE A 23 -3.94 10.74 13.52
C PHE A 23 -4.18 9.26 13.79
N LEU A 24 -3.19 8.57 14.33
CA LEU A 24 -3.28 7.13 14.54
C LEU A 24 -4.37 6.76 15.55
N PRO A 25 -4.48 7.41 16.74
CA PRO A 25 -5.64 7.24 17.63
C PRO A 25 -6.97 7.53 16.95
N PHE A 26 -7.04 8.59 16.14
CA PHE A 26 -8.24 8.90 15.35
C PHE A 26 -8.62 7.73 14.42
N MET A 27 -7.65 7.21 13.65
CA MET A 27 -7.87 6.10 12.74
C MET A 27 -8.28 4.82 13.47
N LEU A 28 -7.69 4.54 14.63
CA LEU A 28 -8.06 3.40 15.46
C LEU A 28 -9.50 3.50 15.94
N VAL A 29 -9.88 4.63 16.54
CA VAL A 29 -11.22 4.80 17.14
C VAL A 29 -12.29 4.86 16.07
N VAL A 30 -12.12 5.72 15.05
CA VAL A 30 -13.12 5.91 14.00
C VAL A 30 -13.17 4.70 13.07
N GLY A 31 -12.03 4.11 12.74
CA GLY A 31 -11.95 2.87 11.96
C GLY A 31 -12.59 1.68 12.66
N ALA A 32 -12.34 1.51 13.97
CA ALA A 32 -13.00 0.46 14.76
C ALA A 32 -14.51 0.70 14.85
N TYR A 33 -14.95 1.92 15.16
CA TYR A 33 -16.38 2.27 15.20
C TYR A 33 -17.08 1.97 13.87
N MET A 34 -16.47 2.40 12.75
CA MET A 34 -16.98 2.18 11.41
C MET A 34 -17.07 0.69 11.09
N SER A 35 -16.01 -0.07 11.42
CA SER A 35 -15.95 -1.51 11.15
C SER A 35 -16.96 -2.30 11.98
N ILE A 36 -17.01 -2.06 13.29
CA ILE A 36 -17.95 -2.72 14.21
C ILE A 36 -19.39 -2.44 13.78
N THR A 37 -19.71 -1.18 13.48
CA THR A 37 -21.07 -0.80 13.06
C THR A 37 -21.43 -1.43 11.72
N THR A 38 -20.49 -1.44 10.77
CA THR A 38 -20.71 -2.03 9.45
C THR A 38 -20.92 -3.54 9.53
N ILE A 39 -20.01 -4.27 10.19
CA ILE A 39 -20.01 -5.74 10.24
C ILE A 39 -21.19 -6.25 11.08
N PHE A 40 -21.44 -5.68 12.26
CA PHE A 40 -22.42 -6.25 13.19
C PHE A 40 -23.83 -5.66 13.07
N LYS A 41 -23.99 -4.46 12.50
CA LYS A 41 -25.31 -3.78 12.47
C LYS A 41 -25.85 -3.56 11.06
N ILE A 42 -25.00 -3.18 10.11
CA ILE A 42 -25.42 -2.83 8.75
C ILE A 42 -25.45 -4.06 7.85
N GLN A 43 -24.34 -4.79 7.77
CA GLN A 43 -24.18 -5.97 6.92
C GLN A 43 -25.31 -6.99 7.13
N PRO A 44 -25.70 -7.38 8.37
CA PRO A 44 -26.73 -8.40 8.55
C PRO A 44 -28.08 -7.98 7.98
N LYS A 45 -28.40 -6.68 8.00
CA LYS A 45 -29.71 -6.14 7.63
C LYS A 45 -29.82 -5.73 6.15
N LEU A 46 -28.73 -5.26 5.57
CA LEU A 46 -28.72 -4.67 4.22
C LEU A 46 -28.07 -5.54 3.14
N THR A 47 -27.57 -6.73 3.50
CA THR A 47 -26.90 -7.59 2.52
C THR A 47 -27.29 -9.05 2.71
N LYS A 48 -27.27 -9.83 1.63
CA LYS A 48 -27.53 -11.27 1.67
C LYS A 48 -26.22 -12.05 1.91
N PRO A 49 -26.25 -13.19 2.61
CA PRO A 49 -25.13 -14.12 2.62
C PRO A 49 -24.75 -14.50 1.18
N SER A 50 -23.50 -14.31 0.80
CA SER A 50 -22.96 -14.74 -0.49
C SER A 50 -21.69 -15.54 -0.26
N LYS A 51 -21.55 -16.68 -0.94
CA LYS A 51 -20.31 -17.47 -0.93
C LYS A 51 -19.33 -16.86 -1.94
N LEU A 52 -18.04 -16.99 -1.66
CA LEU A 52 -16.99 -16.50 -2.54
C LEU A 52 -16.98 -17.29 -3.85
N LYS A 53 -17.17 -16.61 -4.99
CA LYS A 53 -17.09 -17.22 -6.32
C LYS A 53 -15.74 -16.89 -6.95
N PHE A 54 -14.94 -17.90 -7.27
CA PHE A 54 -13.60 -17.73 -7.85
C PHE A 54 -13.59 -16.87 -9.14
N LYS A 55 -14.65 -16.94 -9.97
CA LYS A 55 -14.79 -16.10 -11.17
C LYS A 55 -14.75 -14.60 -10.85
N ASN A 56 -15.29 -14.20 -9.70
CA ASN A 56 -15.38 -12.79 -9.30
C ASN A 56 -14.12 -12.29 -8.58
N LEU A 57 -13.22 -13.20 -8.19
CA LEU A 57 -12.01 -12.92 -7.43
C LEU A 57 -10.88 -12.42 -8.32
N ILE A 58 -10.67 -13.06 -9.47
CA ILE A 58 -9.46 -12.90 -10.28
C ILE A 58 -9.27 -11.45 -10.77
N GLY A 59 -10.33 -10.74 -11.17
CA GLY A 59 -10.21 -9.35 -11.61
C GLY A 59 -9.83 -8.40 -10.47
N PRO A 60 -10.77 -8.04 -9.58
CA PRO A 60 -10.54 -7.04 -8.55
C PRO A 60 -9.37 -7.36 -7.60
N ALA A 61 -9.21 -8.63 -7.21
CA ALA A 61 -8.12 -9.01 -6.29
C ALA A 61 -6.75 -8.87 -6.96
N SER A 62 -6.64 -9.20 -8.25
CA SER A 62 -5.35 -9.08 -8.96
C SER A 62 -5.00 -7.64 -9.28
N ILE A 63 -6.00 -6.79 -9.54
CA ILE A 63 -5.81 -5.34 -9.67
C ILE A 63 -5.29 -4.76 -8.38
N SER A 64 -5.95 -5.08 -7.26
CA SER A 64 -5.53 -4.61 -5.94
C SER A 64 -4.17 -5.19 -5.53
N LEU A 65 -3.92 -6.49 -5.73
CA LEU A 65 -2.61 -7.11 -5.48
C LEU A 65 -1.52 -6.46 -6.32
N GLY A 66 -1.76 -6.23 -7.61
CA GLY A 66 -0.81 -5.58 -8.51
C GLY A 66 -0.50 -4.12 -8.17
N ALA A 67 -1.42 -3.44 -7.48
CA ALA A 67 -1.22 -2.08 -6.99
C ALA A 67 -0.59 -2.03 -5.58
N MET A 68 -0.89 -2.99 -4.71
CA MET A 68 -0.49 -2.99 -3.30
C MET A 68 0.82 -3.74 -3.03
N VAL A 69 1.00 -4.89 -3.70
CA VAL A 69 2.22 -5.70 -3.57
C VAL A 69 3.28 -5.05 -4.44
N GLY A 70 3.94 -4.06 -3.85
CA GLY A 70 4.87 -3.08 -4.44
C GLY A 70 6.32 -3.22 -3.95
N THR A 71 7.30 -2.77 -4.71
CA THR A 71 8.64 -2.49 -4.14
C THR A 71 8.59 -1.36 -3.12
N GLY A 72 7.67 -0.40 -3.32
CA GLY A 72 7.38 0.63 -2.33
C GLY A 72 6.96 0.07 -0.96
N ALA A 73 6.32 -1.11 -0.93
CA ALA A 73 5.96 -1.78 0.32
C ALA A 73 7.18 -2.35 1.04
N ILE A 74 8.08 -3.04 0.32
CA ILE A 74 9.34 -3.57 0.85
C ILE A 74 10.24 -2.42 1.33
N ILE A 75 10.53 -1.44 0.47
CA ILE A 75 11.36 -0.28 0.80
C ILE A 75 10.74 0.50 1.97
N GLY A 76 9.41 0.65 1.98
CA GLY A 76 8.70 1.31 3.06
C GLY A 76 8.93 0.65 4.41
N VAL A 77 8.88 -0.69 4.47
CA VAL A 77 9.13 -1.46 5.71
C VAL A 77 10.60 -1.41 6.12
N LEU A 78 11.55 -1.56 5.18
CA LEU A 78 12.98 -1.37 5.46
C LEU A 78 13.28 0.03 5.98
N GLY A 79 12.59 1.05 5.46
CA GLY A 79 12.69 2.42 5.95
C GLY A 79 12.14 2.59 7.36
N ALA A 80 11.02 1.95 7.70
CA ALA A 80 10.51 1.96 9.06
C ALA A 80 11.43 1.21 10.03
N ILE A 81 12.00 0.07 9.62
CA ILE A 81 13.01 -0.65 10.42
C ILE A 81 14.22 0.25 10.70
N SER A 82 14.74 0.94 9.68
CA SER A 82 15.85 1.88 9.86
C SER A 82 15.49 3.05 10.79
N LYS A 83 14.27 3.59 10.71
CA LYS A 83 13.78 4.64 11.63
C LYS A 83 13.63 4.10 13.06
N LEU A 84 13.11 2.88 13.22
CA LEU A 84 12.95 2.20 14.51
C LEU A 84 14.30 1.96 15.20
N TYR A 85 15.29 1.47 14.44
CA TYR A 85 16.66 1.30 14.91
C TYR A 85 17.29 2.64 15.32
N SER A 86 17.10 3.68 14.52
CA SER A 86 17.60 5.04 14.82
C SER A 86 16.97 5.64 16.08
N ALA A 87 15.74 5.24 16.41
CA ALA A 87 15.08 5.63 17.65
C ALA A 87 15.60 4.89 18.89
N GLY A 88 16.52 3.92 18.74
CA GLY A 88 17.11 3.15 19.83
C GLY A 88 16.43 1.80 20.10
N GLN A 89 15.54 1.33 19.21
CA GLN A 89 14.99 -0.02 19.28
C GLN A 89 15.81 -0.97 18.40
N TYR A 90 16.67 -1.77 19.03
CA TYR A 90 17.56 -2.71 18.34
C TYR A 90 16.88 -4.02 17.95
N ASN A 91 15.82 -4.40 18.66
CA ASN A 91 14.97 -5.55 18.32
C ASN A 91 13.98 -5.16 17.22
N ILE A 92 14.48 -5.07 15.98
CA ILE A 92 13.73 -4.55 14.84
C ILE A 92 12.55 -5.44 14.43
N GLU A 93 12.60 -6.71 14.79
CA GLU A 93 11.59 -7.74 14.50
C GLU A 93 10.23 -7.36 15.10
N ALA A 94 10.25 -6.62 16.21
CA ALA A 94 9.05 -6.15 16.88
C ALA A 94 8.13 -5.33 15.97
N ILE A 95 8.65 -4.73 14.89
CA ILE A 95 7.82 -4.03 13.89
C ILE A 95 6.70 -4.91 13.32
N ALA A 96 6.95 -6.21 13.16
CA ALA A 96 5.97 -7.13 12.60
C ALA A 96 4.83 -7.42 13.59
N LEU A 97 5.09 -7.52 14.89
CA LEU A 97 4.03 -7.64 15.89
C LEU A 97 3.25 -6.32 16.08
N TRP A 98 3.95 -5.18 16.08
CA TRP A 98 3.28 -3.87 16.12
C TRP A 98 2.36 -3.66 14.91
N ALA A 99 2.82 -4.03 13.71
CA ALA A 99 2.01 -4.01 12.52
C ALA A 99 0.84 -4.99 12.58
N LEU A 100 1.01 -6.18 13.17
CA LEU A 100 -0.07 -7.15 13.36
C LEU A 100 -1.20 -6.58 14.24
N ILE A 101 -0.85 -5.88 15.34
CA ILE A 101 -1.83 -5.18 16.19
C ILE A 101 -2.60 -4.15 15.36
N GLY A 102 -1.90 -3.35 14.55
CA GLY A 102 -2.52 -2.42 13.61
C GLY A 102 -3.46 -3.10 12.62
N ALA A 103 -3.01 -4.22 12.04
CA ALA A 103 -3.74 -4.99 11.05
C ALA A 103 -5.06 -5.58 11.60
N CYS A 104 -5.11 -5.94 12.89
CA CYS A 104 -6.35 -6.41 13.54
C CYS A 104 -7.51 -5.39 13.45
N ILE A 105 -7.19 -4.09 13.31
CA ILE A 105 -8.18 -3.02 13.18
C ILE A 105 -8.31 -2.57 11.72
N MET A 106 -7.20 -2.48 11.01
CA MET A 106 -7.16 -1.97 9.63
C MET A 106 -7.73 -2.97 8.61
N ILE A 107 -7.54 -4.27 8.78
CA ILE A 107 -8.12 -5.26 7.86
C ILE A 107 -9.67 -5.22 7.89
N PRO A 108 -10.33 -5.16 9.07
CA PRO A 108 -11.77 -4.90 9.14
C PRO A 108 -12.23 -3.58 8.49
N VAL A 109 -11.40 -2.53 8.54
CA VAL A 109 -11.68 -1.26 7.84
C VAL A 109 -11.70 -1.48 6.33
N SER A 110 -10.72 -2.19 5.76
CA SER A 110 -10.69 -2.55 4.33
C SER A 110 -11.93 -3.32 3.88
N TYR A 111 -12.36 -4.30 4.70
CA TYR A 111 -13.61 -5.04 4.46
C TYR A 111 -14.82 -4.11 4.43
N SER A 112 -14.95 -3.27 5.46
CA SER A 112 -16.11 -2.42 5.70
C SER A 112 -16.23 -1.31 4.66
N GLU A 113 -15.10 -0.72 4.26
CA GLU A 113 -14.99 0.21 3.14
C GLU A 113 -15.54 -0.40 1.85
N THR A 114 -15.04 -1.59 1.49
CA THR A 114 -15.44 -2.29 0.26
C THR A 114 -16.92 -2.65 0.29
N LEU A 115 -17.39 -3.18 1.41
CA LEU A 115 -18.78 -3.56 1.60
C LEU A 115 -19.72 -2.35 1.51
N ASN A 116 -19.42 -1.27 2.22
CA ASN A 116 -20.23 -0.06 2.21
C ASN A 116 -20.27 0.59 0.82
N SER A 117 -19.13 0.66 0.14
CA SER A 117 -19.08 1.14 -1.25
C SER A 117 -20.01 0.32 -2.16
N LYS A 118 -20.05 -1.00 -2.00
CA LYS A 118 -20.96 -1.87 -2.79
C LYS A 118 -22.42 -1.72 -2.41
N ILE A 119 -22.76 -1.53 -1.13
CA ILE A 119 -24.12 -1.21 -0.70
C ILE A 119 -24.57 0.12 -1.35
N MET A 120 -23.70 1.13 -1.33
CA MET A 120 -24.00 2.46 -1.88
C MET A 120 -23.95 2.50 -3.42
N LYS A 121 -23.33 1.52 -4.07
CA LYS A 121 -23.01 1.50 -5.51
C LYS A 121 -22.24 2.76 -5.96
N LYS A 122 -21.37 3.26 -5.08
CA LYS A 122 -20.62 4.52 -5.26
C LYS A 122 -19.14 4.31 -4.94
N GLY A 123 -18.27 4.93 -5.72
CA GLY A 123 -16.85 5.02 -5.42
C GLY A 123 -16.55 6.11 -4.38
N PRO A 124 -15.32 6.16 -3.85
CA PRO A 124 -14.94 7.08 -2.78
C PRO A 124 -15.25 8.54 -3.03
N ARG A 125 -14.86 9.08 -4.18
CA ARG A 125 -15.19 10.45 -4.57
C ARG A 125 -16.69 10.73 -4.48
N ASP A 126 -17.51 9.80 -4.96
CA ASP A 126 -18.96 9.99 -5.07
C ASP A 126 -19.64 9.94 -3.69
N TYR A 127 -19.30 8.95 -2.85
CA TYR A 127 -19.89 8.87 -1.52
C TYR A 127 -19.36 9.96 -0.58
N ILE A 128 -18.10 10.40 -0.70
CA ILE A 128 -17.58 11.53 0.07
C ILE A 128 -18.33 12.81 -0.33
N SER A 129 -18.60 12.98 -1.63
CA SER A 129 -19.34 14.15 -2.15
C SER A 129 -20.75 14.24 -1.57
N GLU A 130 -21.41 13.09 -1.41
CA GLU A 130 -22.77 13.00 -0.88
C GLU A 130 -22.83 13.06 0.65
N MET A 131 -21.89 12.40 1.35
CA MET A 131 -21.92 12.31 2.81
C MET A 131 -21.42 13.58 3.50
N ILE A 132 -20.45 14.27 2.89
CA ILE A 132 -19.80 15.46 3.47
C ILE A 132 -20.00 16.69 2.59
N SER A 133 -19.33 16.76 1.44
CA SER A 133 -19.53 17.84 0.46
C SER A 133 -18.88 17.55 -0.89
N PRO A 134 -19.44 18.06 -2.01
CA PRO A 134 -18.85 17.89 -3.34
C PRO A 134 -17.41 18.43 -3.46
N LYS A 135 -17.11 19.54 -2.77
CA LYS A 135 -15.77 20.14 -2.76
C LYS A 135 -14.76 19.19 -2.10
N LEU A 136 -15.15 18.56 -0.99
CA LEU A 136 -14.27 17.62 -0.29
C LEU A 136 -14.07 16.33 -1.07
N GLY A 137 -15.11 15.82 -1.75
CA GLY A 137 -14.96 14.66 -2.64
C GLY A 137 -14.01 14.94 -3.81
N PHE A 138 -14.05 16.15 -4.38
CA PHE A 138 -13.10 16.58 -5.40
C PHE A 138 -11.67 16.75 -4.86
N PHE A 139 -11.52 17.36 -3.68
CA PHE A 139 -10.21 17.51 -3.02
C PHE A 139 -9.58 16.15 -2.70
N TYR A 140 -10.36 15.19 -2.19
CA TYR A 140 -9.92 13.81 -1.99
C TYR A 140 -9.46 13.18 -3.31
N ALA A 141 -10.18 13.38 -4.41
CA ALA A 141 -9.79 12.81 -5.71
C ALA A 141 -8.44 13.35 -6.21
N ILE A 142 -8.17 14.65 -6.03
CA ILE A 142 -6.87 15.25 -6.34
C ILE A 142 -5.79 14.68 -5.42
N SER A 143 -6.06 14.61 -4.12
CA SER A 143 -5.11 14.11 -3.11
C SER A 143 -4.74 12.65 -3.36
N ILE A 144 -5.72 11.82 -3.74
CA ILE A 144 -5.46 10.43 -4.12
C ILE A 144 -4.66 10.33 -5.40
N VAL A 145 -4.90 11.16 -6.43
CA VAL A 145 -4.05 11.13 -7.62
C VAL A 145 -2.62 11.52 -7.30
N ALA A 146 -2.42 12.54 -6.46
CA ALA A 146 -1.10 12.91 -5.96
C ALA A 146 -0.47 11.76 -5.16
N LEU A 147 -1.24 11.02 -4.36
CA LEU A 147 -0.73 9.90 -3.58
C LEU A 147 -0.35 8.71 -4.46
N ILE A 148 -1.25 8.23 -5.31
CA ILE A 148 -1.08 6.96 -6.03
C ILE A 148 -0.21 7.15 -7.28
N VAL A 149 -0.44 8.20 -8.07
CA VAL A 149 0.31 8.40 -9.33
C VAL A 149 1.66 9.05 -9.06
N PHE A 150 1.70 10.06 -8.19
CA PHE A 150 2.94 10.74 -7.87
C PHE A 150 3.72 10.05 -6.74
N GLY A 151 3.11 9.84 -5.59
CA GLY A 151 3.75 9.24 -4.43
C GLY A 151 4.19 7.78 -4.63
N PHE A 152 3.22 6.88 -4.78
CA PHE A 152 3.52 5.46 -5.00
C PHE A 152 4.24 5.23 -6.33
N GLY A 153 3.87 5.95 -7.40
CA GLY A 153 4.62 5.93 -8.66
C GLY A 153 6.10 6.26 -8.48
N GLY A 154 6.44 7.28 -7.68
CA GLY A 154 7.83 7.62 -7.35
C GLY A 154 8.58 6.49 -6.63
N PHE A 155 7.93 5.80 -5.68
CA PHE A 155 8.53 4.63 -5.02
C PHE A 155 8.83 3.50 -6.00
N GLN A 156 7.93 3.27 -6.96
CA GLN A 156 8.13 2.23 -7.97
C GLN A 156 9.29 2.55 -8.90
N PHE A 157 9.44 3.82 -9.34
CA PHE A 157 10.62 4.24 -10.10
C PHE A 157 11.91 4.04 -9.30
N SER A 158 11.93 4.42 -8.02
CA SER A 158 13.09 4.20 -7.15
C SER A 158 13.42 2.72 -6.98
N GLY A 159 12.40 1.86 -6.92
CA GLY A 159 12.57 0.41 -6.84
C GLY A 159 13.19 -0.19 -8.10
N ILE A 160 12.65 0.13 -9.27
CA ILE A 160 13.20 -0.31 -10.57
C ILE A 160 14.64 0.16 -10.70
N ASP A 161 14.89 1.43 -10.40
CA ASP A 161 16.20 2.04 -10.50
C ASP A 161 17.25 1.38 -9.58
N SER A 162 16.85 1.03 -8.36
CA SER A 162 17.70 0.29 -7.43
C SER A 162 18.05 -1.10 -7.98
N VAL A 163 17.08 -1.82 -8.56
CA VAL A 163 17.35 -3.14 -9.19
C VAL A 163 18.31 -3.02 -10.36
N PHE A 164 18.10 -2.05 -11.25
CA PHE A 164 19.01 -1.84 -12.38
C PHE A 164 20.43 -1.54 -11.90
N THR A 165 20.57 -0.71 -10.86
CA THR A 165 21.86 -0.38 -10.25
C THR A 165 22.53 -1.62 -9.64
N ILE A 166 21.78 -2.45 -8.88
CA ILE A 166 22.30 -3.70 -8.29
C ILE A 166 22.74 -4.69 -9.38
N VAL A 167 21.95 -4.84 -10.44
CA VAL A 167 22.27 -5.77 -11.53
C VAL A 167 23.47 -5.27 -12.34
N THR A 168 23.54 -3.98 -12.66
CA THR A 168 24.70 -3.42 -13.38
C THR A 168 25.97 -3.44 -12.53
N SER A 169 25.90 -3.14 -11.23
CA SER A 169 27.08 -3.23 -10.36
C SER A 169 27.59 -4.67 -10.24
N LYS A 170 26.71 -5.65 -10.03
CA LYS A 170 27.09 -7.06 -9.86
C LYS A 170 27.56 -7.75 -11.14
N PHE A 171 26.95 -7.44 -12.28
CA PHE A 171 27.23 -8.17 -13.54
C PHE A 171 28.06 -7.38 -14.55
N ALA A 172 27.98 -6.06 -14.55
CA ALA A 172 28.73 -5.21 -15.47
C ALA A 172 29.87 -4.43 -14.79
N GLY A 173 30.01 -4.50 -13.46
CA GLY A 173 31.08 -3.84 -12.70
C GLY A 173 31.06 -2.31 -12.83
N THR A 174 29.91 -1.72 -13.15
CA THR A 174 29.76 -0.28 -13.41
C THR A 174 28.68 0.32 -12.53
N GLU A 175 28.96 1.48 -11.95
CA GLU A 175 27.95 2.30 -11.26
C GLU A 175 27.37 3.32 -12.24
N LEU A 176 26.04 3.37 -12.32
CA LEU A 176 25.35 4.33 -13.18
C LEU A 176 25.29 5.70 -12.50
N THR A 177 25.71 6.74 -13.23
CA THR A 177 25.53 8.13 -12.78
C THR A 177 24.03 8.49 -12.70
N LEU A 178 23.69 9.53 -11.92
CA LEU A 178 22.31 10.05 -11.82
C LEU A 178 21.66 10.34 -13.19
N LEU A 179 22.42 10.92 -14.12
CA LEU A 179 21.92 11.21 -15.46
C LEU A 179 21.67 9.93 -16.26
N GLN A 180 22.57 8.95 -16.18
CA GLN A 180 22.40 7.66 -16.86
C GLN A 180 21.20 6.89 -16.30
N ARG A 181 21.00 6.90 -14.97
CA ARG A 181 19.82 6.31 -14.32
C ARG A 181 18.53 6.92 -14.86
N TYR A 182 18.46 8.25 -14.93
CA TYR A 182 17.30 8.93 -15.49
C TYR A 182 17.07 8.59 -16.98
N LEU A 183 18.12 8.63 -17.82
CA LEU A 183 18.02 8.40 -19.26
C LEU A 183 17.72 6.94 -19.63
N PHE A 184 18.32 5.97 -18.93
CA PHE A 184 18.25 4.55 -19.30
C PHE A 184 17.20 3.76 -18.51
N ILE A 185 16.65 4.32 -17.44
CA ILE A 185 15.65 3.63 -16.61
C ILE A 185 14.34 4.39 -16.61
N VAL A 186 14.33 5.64 -16.14
CA VAL A 186 13.09 6.42 -15.98
C VAL A 186 12.42 6.71 -17.33
N ILE A 187 13.16 7.23 -18.31
CA ILE A 187 12.60 7.55 -19.63
C ILE A 187 12.03 6.30 -20.33
N PRO A 188 12.74 5.16 -20.41
CA PRO A 188 12.19 3.94 -21.01
C PRO A 188 10.93 3.42 -20.30
N VAL A 189 10.90 3.45 -18.97
CA VAL A 189 9.70 3.04 -18.21
C VAL A 189 8.52 3.96 -18.54
N ILE A 190 8.71 5.28 -18.56
CA ILE A 190 7.67 6.24 -18.96
C ILE A 190 7.21 5.96 -20.40
N ALA A 191 8.13 5.67 -21.32
CA ALA A 191 7.79 5.38 -22.71
C ALA A 191 6.92 4.12 -22.84
N ILE A 192 7.26 3.03 -22.14
CA ILE A 192 6.44 1.81 -22.10
C ILE A 192 5.05 2.12 -21.54
N VAL A 193 4.99 2.85 -20.43
CA VAL A 193 3.73 3.24 -19.80
C VAL A 193 2.89 4.10 -20.74
N ALA A 194 3.51 5.04 -21.44
CA ALA A 194 2.84 5.89 -22.42
C ALA A 194 2.26 5.07 -23.58
N LEU A 195 3.03 4.12 -24.14
CA LEU A 195 2.55 3.24 -25.20
C LEU A 195 1.31 2.45 -24.76
N VAL A 196 1.33 1.89 -23.55
CA VAL A 196 0.20 1.13 -23.00
C VAL A 196 -1.03 2.02 -22.82
N VAL A 197 -0.88 3.17 -22.16
CA VAL A 197 -2.02 4.06 -21.85
C VAL A 197 -2.59 4.70 -23.13
N LEU A 198 -1.75 5.07 -24.09
CA LEU A 198 -2.16 5.61 -25.39
C LEU A 198 -2.84 4.57 -26.28
N SER A 199 -2.56 3.27 -26.08
CA SER A 199 -3.21 2.19 -26.84
C SER A 199 -4.71 2.08 -26.56
N LYS A 200 -5.19 2.63 -25.42
CA LYS A 200 -6.59 2.56 -24.95
C LYS A 200 -7.14 1.13 -24.82
N LYS A 201 -6.27 0.12 -24.78
CA LYS A 201 -6.61 -1.29 -24.59
C LYS A 201 -6.49 -1.68 -23.12
N ASP A 202 -7.13 -0.90 -22.25
CA ASP A 202 -7.06 -1.07 -20.80
C ASP A 202 -7.48 -2.48 -20.36
N SER A 203 -8.53 -3.06 -20.92
CA SER A 203 -9.01 -4.41 -20.58
C SER A 203 -7.99 -5.54 -20.82
N ILE A 204 -7.32 -5.53 -21.97
CA ILE A 204 -6.27 -6.51 -22.31
C ILE A 204 -5.11 -6.37 -21.34
N PHE A 205 -4.77 -5.13 -21.01
CA PHE A 205 -3.68 -4.81 -20.13
C PHE A 205 -3.97 -5.22 -18.67
N MET A 206 -5.19 -5.01 -18.15
CA MET A 206 -5.59 -5.49 -16.82
C MET A 206 -5.47 -7.02 -16.70
N ASN A 207 -5.83 -7.75 -17.76
CA ASN A 207 -5.67 -9.19 -17.81
C ASN A 207 -4.19 -9.59 -17.80
N ALA A 208 -3.34 -8.94 -18.60
CA ALA A 208 -1.90 -9.19 -18.60
C ALA A 208 -1.25 -8.91 -17.23
N MET A 209 -1.61 -7.80 -16.58
CA MET A 209 -1.12 -7.47 -15.23
C MET A 209 -1.45 -8.56 -14.22
N THR A 210 -2.66 -9.12 -14.30
CA THR A 210 -3.10 -10.19 -13.39
C THR A 210 -2.16 -11.40 -13.45
N TYR A 211 -1.76 -11.82 -14.65
CA TYR A 211 -0.80 -12.90 -14.81
C TYR A 211 0.62 -12.50 -14.40
N MET A 212 1.04 -11.26 -14.70
CA MET A 212 2.37 -10.75 -14.34
C MET A 212 2.56 -10.69 -12.82
N ILE A 213 1.62 -10.08 -12.08
CA ILE A 213 1.72 -10.03 -10.62
C ILE A 213 1.53 -11.41 -9.99
N GLY A 214 0.62 -12.23 -10.50
CA GLY A 214 0.37 -13.57 -9.96
C GLY A 214 1.62 -14.45 -10.05
N SER A 215 2.31 -14.43 -11.19
CA SER A 215 3.57 -15.17 -11.38
C SER A 215 4.73 -14.58 -10.57
N ALA A 216 4.86 -13.25 -10.51
CA ALA A 216 5.87 -12.57 -9.70
C ALA A 216 5.71 -12.90 -8.20
N LEU A 217 4.48 -12.79 -7.68
CA LEU A 217 4.16 -13.10 -6.30
C LEU A 217 4.38 -14.59 -5.98
N ALA A 218 3.97 -15.49 -6.88
CA ALA A 218 4.23 -16.92 -6.70
C ALA A 218 5.73 -17.22 -6.62
N GLY A 219 6.52 -16.62 -7.52
CA GLY A 219 7.98 -16.71 -7.48
C GLY A 219 8.57 -16.19 -6.17
N TYR A 220 8.12 -15.02 -5.73
CA TYR A 220 8.54 -14.42 -4.45
C TYR A 220 8.21 -15.33 -3.25
N LEU A 221 7.00 -15.91 -3.22
CA LEU A 221 6.59 -16.81 -2.13
C LEU A 221 7.42 -18.10 -2.13
N VAL A 222 7.73 -18.67 -3.30
CA VAL A 222 8.63 -19.83 -3.42
C VAL A 222 10.03 -19.47 -2.91
N PHE A 223 10.56 -18.31 -3.31
CA PHE A 223 11.81 -17.79 -2.78
C PHE A 223 11.78 -17.65 -1.25
N ALA A 224 10.73 -17.05 -0.70
CA ALA A 224 10.59 -16.83 0.73
C ALA A 224 10.53 -18.16 1.50
N ILE A 225 9.81 -19.17 0.99
CA ILE A 225 9.76 -20.51 1.60
C ILE A 225 11.17 -21.13 1.64
N ILE A 226 11.92 -21.06 0.53
CA ILE A 226 13.29 -21.57 0.46
C ILE A 226 14.20 -20.82 1.43
N PHE A 227 14.09 -19.49 1.49
CA PHE A 227 14.88 -18.64 2.39
C PHE A 227 14.62 -19.01 3.85
N ILE A 228 13.35 -19.07 4.27
CA ILE A 228 12.95 -19.43 5.63
C ILE A 228 13.40 -20.86 5.98
N PHE A 229 13.25 -21.81 5.05
CA PHE A 229 13.69 -23.18 5.28
C PHE A 229 15.21 -23.27 5.54
N LYS A 230 16.00 -22.58 4.71
CA LYS A 230 17.47 -22.52 4.85
C LYS A 230 17.94 -21.78 6.10
N THR A 231 17.12 -20.88 6.62
CA THR A 231 17.42 -20.09 7.83
C THR A 231 16.59 -20.53 9.03
N SER A 232 16.02 -21.73 9.00
CA SER A 232 15.05 -22.20 10.00
C SER A 232 15.59 -22.22 11.43
N SER A 233 16.91 -22.35 11.60
CA SER A 233 17.58 -22.23 12.90
C SER A 233 17.46 -20.84 13.53
N TYR A 234 17.23 -19.79 12.72
CA TYR A 234 17.09 -18.40 13.17
C TYR A 234 15.66 -18.03 13.59
N ILE A 235 14.66 -18.86 13.24
CA ILE A 235 13.25 -18.59 13.59
C ILE A 235 13.04 -18.34 15.10
N PRO A 236 13.63 -19.12 16.03
CA PRO A 236 13.48 -18.87 17.46
C PRO A 236 14.03 -17.51 17.88
N GLU A 237 15.16 -17.09 17.33
CA GLU A 237 15.79 -15.80 17.63
C GLU A 237 14.95 -14.64 17.11
N TYR A 238 14.45 -14.74 15.88
CA TYR A 238 13.52 -13.78 15.31
C TYR A 238 12.25 -13.62 16.18
N LEU A 239 11.67 -14.72 16.65
CA LEU A 239 10.50 -14.68 17.55
C LEU A 239 10.84 -14.12 18.93
N SER A 240 12.04 -14.38 19.46
CA SER A 240 12.51 -13.77 20.71
C SER A 240 12.64 -12.26 20.57
N GLY A 241 13.33 -11.79 19.52
CA GLY A 241 13.50 -10.37 19.22
C GLY A 241 12.15 -9.65 19.05
N MET A 242 11.17 -10.29 18.41
CA MET A 242 9.80 -9.76 18.33
C MET A 242 9.20 -9.47 19.70
N ILE A 243 9.29 -10.44 20.62
CA ILE A 243 8.70 -10.34 21.96
C ILE A 243 9.48 -9.34 22.80
N GLU A 244 10.81 -9.43 22.80
CA GLU A 244 11.68 -8.53 23.57
C GLU A 244 11.54 -7.07 23.15
N GLY A 245 11.48 -6.79 21.85
CA GLY A 245 11.26 -5.43 21.34
C GLY A 245 9.84 -4.91 21.60
N MET A 246 8.85 -5.79 21.78
CA MET A 246 7.52 -5.40 22.25
C MET A 246 7.50 -5.10 23.76
N MET A 247 8.23 -5.87 24.57
CA MET A 247 8.32 -5.69 26.02
C MET A 247 9.15 -4.47 26.41
N ASN A 248 10.07 -4.04 25.55
CA ASN A 248 10.92 -2.87 25.74
C ASN A 248 10.64 -1.80 24.66
N PRO A 249 9.43 -1.21 24.61
CA PRO A 249 9.09 -0.25 23.58
C PRO A 249 9.81 1.08 23.80
N VAL A 250 10.40 1.62 22.73
CA VAL A 250 10.86 3.01 22.73
C VAL A 250 9.64 3.94 22.56
N PRO A 251 9.34 4.82 23.52
CA PRO A 251 8.22 5.74 23.41
C PRO A 251 8.50 6.85 22.40
N MET A 252 7.47 7.30 21.69
CA MET A 252 7.43 8.52 20.91
C MET A 252 6.55 9.57 21.65
N MET A 253 6.29 10.70 21.01
CA MET A 253 5.38 11.75 21.48
C MET A 253 4.08 11.17 22.08
N LEU A 254 3.64 11.73 23.21
CA LEU A 254 2.48 11.27 24.01
C LEU A 254 2.63 9.87 24.65
N GLY A 255 3.84 9.28 24.65
CA GLY A 255 4.11 7.99 25.26
C GLY A 255 3.68 6.78 24.42
N ILE A 256 3.25 7.02 23.17
CA ILE A 256 2.87 5.95 22.25
C ILE A 256 4.15 5.23 21.76
N PRO A 257 4.22 3.88 21.77
CA PRO A 257 5.38 3.16 21.25
C PRO A 257 5.69 3.54 19.80
N THR A 258 6.95 3.89 19.53
CA THR A 258 7.45 4.20 18.17
C THR A 258 7.17 3.05 17.21
N GLY A 259 7.38 1.81 17.67
CA GLY A 259 7.09 0.60 16.90
C GLY A 259 5.61 0.50 16.50
N LEU A 260 4.68 0.91 17.36
CA LEU A 260 3.24 0.94 17.04
C LEU A 260 2.95 1.96 15.94
N ILE A 261 3.50 3.17 16.03
CA ILE A 261 3.30 4.23 15.02
C ILE A 261 3.82 3.77 13.66
N LEU A 262 5.07 3.34 13.61
CA LEU A 262 5.70 2.89 12.37
C LEU A 262 5.03 1.63 11.80
N GLY A 263 4.73 0.64 12.64
CA GLY A 263 4.05 -0.58 12.23
C GLY A 263 2.68 -0.29 11.61
N MET A 264 1.87 0.55 12.26
CA MET A 264 0.55 0.94 11.76
C MET A 264 0.61 1.79 10.49
N GLN A 265 1.55 2.74 10.43
CA GLN A 265 1.79 3.54 9.24
C GLN A 265 2.09 2.62 8.04
N LYS A 266 2.91 1.58 8.23
CA LYS A 266 3.21 0.62 7.17
C LYS A 266 2.02 -0.25 6.81
N VAL A 267 1.17 -0.64 7.76
CA VAL A 267 -0.10 -1.32 7.43
C VAL A 267 -0.97 -0.42 6.55
N LEU A 268 -1.18 0.84 6.93
CA LEU A 268 -2.00 1.79 6.16
C LEU A 268 -1.44 2.03 4.75
N GLN A 269 -0.13 2.16 4.63
CA GLN A 269 0.55 2.38 3.35
C GLN A 269 0.47 1.17 2.42
N THR A 270 0.78 0.01 2.98
CA THR A 270 1.05 -1.20 2.21
C THR A 270 -0.24 -1.89 1.83
N VAL A 271 -1.21 -1.92 2.75
CA VAL A 271 -2.54 -2.49 2.52
C VAL A 271 -3.48 -1.47 1.87
N GLU A 272 -3.08 -0.19 1.82
CA GLU A 272 -3.91 0.93 1.36
C GLU A 272 -5.26 1.02 2.10
N THR A 273 -5.30 0.56 3.36
CA THR A 273 -6.51 0.55 4.16
C THR A 273 -7.05 1.96 4.34
N GLY A 274 -8.35 2.13 4.08
CA GLY A 274 -9.02 3.40 4.28
C GLY A 274 -8.65 4.45 3.24
N LEU A 275 -7.90 4.10 2.19
CA LEU A 275 -7.66 4.99 1.05
C LEU A 275 -8.78 4.95 0.02
N GLY A 276 -9.63 3.93 0.00
CA GLY A 276 -10.71 3.79 -0.99
C GLY A 276 -10.32 2.97 -2.23
N CYS A 277 -9.07 2.52 -2.34
CA CYS A 277 -8.56 1.79 -3.50
C CYS A 277 -9.24 0.42 -3.69
N LEU A 278 -9.43 -0.33 -2.60
CA LEU A 278 -10.14 -1.61 -2.59
C LEU A 278 -11.61 -1.45 -2.98
N ALA A 279 -12.27 -0.40 -2.48
CA ALA A 279 -13.62 -0.04 -2.89
C ALA A 279 -13.69 0.26 -4.40
N MET A 280 -12.73 1.02 -4.96
CA MET A 280 -12.69 1.35 -6.38
C MET A 280 -12.55 0.12 -7.29
N SER A 281 -11.72 -0.87 -6.91
CA SER A 281 -11.58 -2.11 -7.69
C SER A 281 -12.81 -3.00 -7.57
N ALA A 282 -13.40 -3.12 -6.38
CA ALA A 282 -14.59 -3.93 -6.14
C ALA A 282 -15.86 -3.44 -6.85
N GLN A 283 -15.96 -2.15 -7.18
CA GLN A 283 -17.10 -1.62 -7.96
C GLN A 283 -17.20 -2.23 -9.37
N GLN A 284 -16.17 -2.89 -9.89
CA GLN A 284 -16.20 -3.51 -11.21
C GLN A 284 -16.72 -4.94 -11.25
N SER A 285 -16.67 -5.67 -10.14
CA SER A 285 -17.17 -7.03 -10.11
C SER A 285 -18.68 -7.06 -9.91
N ASP A 286 -19.34 -8.03 -10.52
CA ASP A 286 -20.75 -8.37 -10.27
C ASP A 286 -20.95 -9.07 -8.90
N SER A 287 -19.93 -9.05 -8.04
CA SER A 287 -19.99 -9.65 -6.70
C SER A 287 -20.93 -8.88 -5.79
N GLU A 288 -21.65 -9.63 -4.96
CA GLU A 288 -22.47 -9.08 -3.88
C GLU A 288 -21.60 -8.34 -2.84
N PRO A 289 -22.16 -7.40 -2.04
CA PRO A 289 -21.37 -6.61 -1.09
C PRO A 289 -20.54 -7.44 -0.10
N ARG A 290 -21.10 -8.54 0.45
CA ARG A 290 -20.36 -9.43 1.36
C ARG A 290 -19.22 -10.15 0.66
N GLU A 291 -19.45 -10.62 -0.55
CA GLU A 291 -18.46 -11.31 -1.38
C GLU A 291 -17.33 -10.35 -1.77
N ALA A 292 -17.65 -9.13 -2.19
CA ALA A 292 -16.69 -8.08 -2.49
C ALA A 292 -15.80 -7.74 -1.28
N GLY A 293 -16.42 -7.59 -0.11
CA GLY A 293 -15.70 -7.38 1.14
C GLY A 293 -14.70 -8.52 1.41
N MET A 294 -15.11 -9.79 1.26
CA MET A 294 -14.21 -10.93 1.43
C MET A 294 -13.08 -10.96 0.39
N ILE A 295 -13.37 -10.62 -0.87
CA ILE A 295 -12.37 -10.53 -1.93
C ILE A 295 -11.31 -9.48 -1.60
N SER A 296 -11.68 -8.35 -0.97
CA SER A 296 -10.74 -7.29 -0.57
C SER A 296 -9.78 -7.69 0.57
N LEU A 297 -10.13 -8.73 1.35
CA LEU A 297 -9.27 -9.23 2.44
C LEU A 297 -8.06 -9.99 1.91
N ILE A 298 -8.19 -10.67 0.78
CA ILE A 298 -7.12 -11.47 0.16
C ILE A 298 -5.90 -10.60 -0.17
N PRO A 299 -6.01 -9.52 -0.98
CA PRO A 299 -4.88 -8.64 -1.23
C PRO A 299 -4.32 -8.06 0.07
N SER A 300 -5.18 -7.70 1.01
CA SER A 300 -4.76 -7.10 2.28
C SER A 300 -3.87 -8.02 3.11
N ILE A 301 -4.28 -9.27 3.31
CA ILE A 301 -3.56 -10.24 4.13
C ILE A 301 -2.27 -10.69 3.43
N VAL A 302 -2.33 -10.96 2.12
CA VAL A 302 -1.15 -11.37 1.35
C VAL A 302 -0.09 -10.27 1.36
N THR A 303 -0.52 -9.02 1.14
CA THR A 303 0.39 -7.86 1.13
C THR A 303 1.01 -7.62 2.50
N LEU A 304 0.23 -7.73 3.57
CA LEU A 304 0.76 -7.65 4.94
C LEU A 304 1.84 -8.72 5.19
N PHE A 305 1.57 -9.97 4.80
CA PHE A 305 2.49 -11.08 5.00
C PHE A 305 3.79 -10.88 4.20
N VAL A 306 3.69 -10.53 2.92
CA VAL A 306 4.84 -10.33 2.04
C VAL A 306 5.67 -9.12 2.45
N ALA A 307 5.01 -7.98 2.60
CA ALA A 307 5.73 -6.73 2.77
C ALA A 307 6.22 -6.52 4.19
N ILE A 308 5.49 -7.01 5.20
CA ILE A 308 5.90 -6.81 6.60
C ILE A 308 6.66 -8.03 7.09
N PHE A 309 6.00 -9.18 7.22
CA PHE A 309 6.60 -10.34 7.90
C PHE A 309 7.81 -10.92 7.17
N ILE A 310 7.71 -11.19 5.87
CA ILE A 310 8.83 -11.75 5.10
C ILE A 310 9.98 -10.74 5.02
N THR A 311 9.66 -9.47 4.79
CA THR A 311 10.68 -8.41 4.66
C THR A 311 11.42 -8.18 5.98
N SER A 312 10.70 -8.09 7.12
CA SER A 312 11.33 -7.91 8.42
C SER A 312 12.16 -9.13 8.82
N TYR A 313 11.73 -10.35 8.48
CA TYR A 313 12.50 -11.57 8.70
C TYR A 313 13.82 -11.57 7.94
N ILE A 314 13.79 -11.31 6.63
CA ILE A 314 15.01 -11.25 5.81
C ILE A 314 15.93 -10.13 6.31
N ALA A 315 15.38 -8.95 6.65
CA ALA A 315 16.17 -7.83 7.15
C ALA A 315 16.83 -8.13 8.51
N SER A 316 16.10 -8.77 9.41
CA SER A 316 16.59 -9.20 10.73
C SER A 316 17.71 -10.23 10.60
N TYR A 317 17.52 -11.26 9.78
CA TYR A 317 18.59 -12.22 9.47
C TYR A 317 19.82 -11.53 8.87
N GLY A 318 19.61 -10.57 7.96
CA GLY A 318 20.70 -9.80 7.34
C GLY A 318 21.49 -8.95 8.33
N LEU A 319 20.86 -8.47 9.41
CA LEU A 319 21.57 -7.81 10.52
C LEU A 319 22.40 -8.80 11.33
N ASP A 320 21.82 -9.95 11.68
CA ASP A 320 22.48 -10.98 12.47
C ASP A 320 23.78 -11.47 11.81
N VAL A 321 23.75 -11.71 10.50
CA VAL A 321 24.94 -12.14 9.75
C VAL A 321 25.84 -10.98 9.30
N GLY A 322 25.54 -9.74 9.69
CA GLY A 322 26.37 -8.56 9.41
C GLY A 322 26.37 -8.08 7.95
N ILE A 323 25.35 -8.41 7.15
CA ILE A 323 25.19 -7.93 5.77
C ILE A 323 24.52 -6.55 5.73
N ILE A 324 23.60 -6.30 6.67
CA ILE A 324 22.91 -5.04 6.84
C ILE A 324 23.52 -4.33 8.05
N GLU A 325 23.71 -3.01 7.97
CA GLU A 325 24.16 -2.19 9.10
C GLU A 325 23.25 -0.97 9.26
N TYR A 326 22.22 -1.04 10.10
CA TYR A 326 21.36 0.13 10.33
C TYR A 326 22.05 1.19 11.24
N PRO A 327 21.81 2.49 10.98
CA PRO A 327 20.94 3.07 9.95
C PRO A 327 21.61 3.18 8.56
N VAL A 328 20.84 2.84 7.51
CA VAL A 328 21.31 2.81 6.12
C VAL A 328 20.55 3.84 5.27
N ASN A 329 21.19 4.43 4.25
CA ASN A 329 20.51 5.27 3.26
C ASN A 329 19.51 4.47 2.38
N SER A 330 18.56 5.13 1.73
CA SER A 330 17.45 4.48 1.02
C SER A 330 17.87 3.47 -0.06
N MET A 331 18.97 3.74 -0.78
CA MET A 331 19.48 2.85 -1.83
C MET A 331 20.16 1.60 -1.23
N MET A 332 21.07 1.80 -0.26
CA MET A 332 21.78 0.69 0.38
C MET A 332 20.82 -0.22 1.16
N ARG A 333 19.66 0.27 1.65
CA ARG A 333 18.62 -0.59 2.27
C ARG A 333 18.19 -1.72 1.34
N LEU A 334 17.87 -1.41 0.08
CA LEU A 334 17.42 -2.41 -0.87
C LEU A 334 18.58 -3.28 -1.36
N THR A 335 19.76 -2.69 -1.56
CA THR A 335 20.97 -3.44 -1.94
C THR A 335 21.33 -4.48 -0.89
N SER A 336 21.47 -4.10 0.38
CA SER A 336 21.82 -5.03 1.46
C SER A 336 20.72 -6.09 1.70
N PHE A 337 19.45 -5.74 1.46
CA PHE A 337 18.35 -6.72 1.45
C PHE A 337 18.51 -7.76 0.34
N PHE A 338 18.85 -7.32 -0.89
CA PHE A 338 19.12 -8.20 -2.02
C PHE A 338 20.38 -9.04 -1.79
N ASP A 339 21.39 -8.48 -1.14
CA ASP A 339 22.60 -9.21 -0.77
C ASP A 339 22.31 -10.28 0.27
N THR A 340 21.47 -10.00 1.26
CA THR A 340 21.03 -11.00 2.25
C THR A 340 20.28 -12.15 1.56
N ALA A 341 19.35 -11.84 0.66
CA ALA A 341 18.65 -12.84 -0.13
C ALA A 341 19.61 -13.68 -0.99
N SER A 342 20.58 -13.02 -1.63
CA SER A 342 21.60 -13.66 -2.46
C SER A 342 22.56 -14.53 -1.64
N HIS A 343 22.88 -14.14 -0.41
CA HIS A 343 23.75 -14.89 0.49
C HIS A 343 23.15 -16.26 0.83
N VAL A 344 21.85 -16.32 1.12
CA VAL A 344 21.16 -17.56 1.53
C VAL A 344 20.75 -18.43 0.33
N THR A 345 20.26 -17.80 -0.74
CA THR A 345 19.62 -18.50 -1.87
C THR A 345 20.41 -18.43 -3.18
N GLY A 346 21.54 -17.74 -3.20
CA GLY A 346 22.36 -17.54 -4.38
C GLY A 346 21.69 -16.65 -5.43
N THR A 347 22.12 -16.81 -6.69
CA THR A 347 21.60 -16.08 -7.85
C THR A 347 20.10 -16.24 -8.03
N PHE A 348 19.52 -17.34 -7.56
CA PHE A 348 18.07 -17.57 -7.60
C PHE A 348 17.30 -16.45 -6.86
N GLY A 349 17.70 -16.11 -5.63
CA GLY A 349 17.04 -15.03 -4.88
C GLY A 349 17.17 -13.68 -5.57
N LEU A 350 18.34 -13.39 -6.13
CA LEU A 350 18.57 -12.14 -6.87
C LEU A 350 17.64 -12.01 -8.08
N ILE A 351 17.52 -13.07 -8.90
CA ILE A 351 16.66 -13.09 -10.08
C ILE A 351 15.20 -12.90 -9.68
N ILE A 352 14.72 -13.63 -8.66
CA ILE A 352 13.33 -13.57 -8.21
C ILE A 352 12.99 -12.21 -7.62
N LEU A 353 13.83 -11.66 -6.72
CA LEU A 353 13.58 -10.34 -6.12
C LEU A 353 13.65 -9.20 -7.14
N SER A 354 14.58 -9.28 -8.10
CA SER A 354 14.70 -8.30 -9.19
C SER A 354 13.46 -8.34 -10.09
N SER A 355 13.05 -9.55 -10.51
CA SER A 355 11.87 -9.74 -11.36
C SER A 355 10.60 -9.30 -10.64
N PHE A 356 10.45 -9.71 -9.37
CA PHE A 356 9.33 -9.30 -8.53
C PHE A 356 9.25 -7.78 -8.44
N THR A 357 10.36 -7.12 -8.12
CA THR A 357 10.42 -5.66 -8.00
C THR A 357 10.02 -4.95 -9.29
N VAL A 358 10.61 -5.33 -10.42
CA VAL A 358 10.31 -4.66 -11.70
C VAL A 358 8.87 -4.90 -12.13
N LEU A 359 8.38 -6.14 -12.04
CA LEU A 359 7.01 -6.48 -12.45
C LEU A 359 5.97 -5.80 -11.55
N SER A 360 6.18 -5.83 -10.23
CA SER A 360 5.36 -5.17 -9.21
C SER A 360 5.30 -3.65 -9.39
N ALA A 361 6.46 -3.03 -9.64
CA ALA A 361 6.56 -1.61 -9.91
C ALA A 361 5.78 -1.21 -11.17
N MET A 362 5.92 -1.98 -12.25
CA MET A 362 5.19 -1.76 -13.49
C MET A 362 3.67 -1.92 -13.31
N THR A 363 3.21 -2.96 -12.59
CA THR A 363 1.78 -3.15 -12.33
C THR A 363 1.20 -2.04 -11.46
N THR A 364 1.95 -1.53 -10.49
CA THR A 364 1.48 -0.43 -9.63
C THR A 364 1.39 0.87 -10.41
N ILE A 365 2.43 1.21 -11.19
CA ILE A 365 2.41 2.39 -12.07
C ILE A 365 1.19 2.32 -12.98
N LEU A 366 1.00 1.21 -13.68
CA LEU A 366 -0.10 1.11 -14.64
C LEU A 366 -1.48 0.99 -13.98
N GLY A 367 -1.58 0.36 -12.80
CA GLY A 367 -2.78 0.33 -11.97
C GLY A 367 -3.20 1.72 -11.48
N SER A 368 -2.25 2.63 -11.25
CA SER A 368 -2.55 4.01 -10.85
C SER A 368 -3.31 4.80 -11.92
N TYR A 369 -3.09 4.52 -13.21
CA TYR A 369 -3.90 5.08 -14.30
C TYR A 369 -5.36 4.65 -14.22
N TYR A 370 -5.60 3.38 -13.86
CA TYR A 370 -6.95 2.86 -13.67
C TYR A 370 -7.69 3.61 -12.55
N TYR A 371 -7.04 3.83 -11.41
CA TYR A 371 -7.63 4.61 -10.31
C TYR A 371 -7.92 6.06 -10.70
N LEU A 372 -7.00 6.71 -11.43
CA LEU A 372 -7.22 8.05 -11.97
C LEU A 372 -8.46 8.11 -12.87
N LYS A 373 -8.61 7.16 -13.80
CA LYS A 373 -9.78 7.07 -14.70
C LYS A 373 -11.09 6.91 -13.92
N LYS A 374 -11.09 6.15 -12.81
CA LYS A 374 -12.27 5.99 -11.95
C LYS A 374 -12.62 7.25 -11.17
N LEU A 375 -11.63 7.93 -10.61
CA LEU A 375 -11.83 9.18 -9.88
C LEU A 375 -12.33 10.29 -10.79
N PHE A 376 -11.83 10.34 -12.02
CA PHE A 376 -12.19 11.34 -13.03
C PHE A 376 -13.01 10.74 -14.18
N LYS A 377 -14.02 9.92 -13.83
CA LYS A 377 -14.90 9.24 -14.80
C LYS A 377 -15.64 10.16 -15.78
N ASN A 378 -15.84 11.43 -15.41
CA ASN A 378 -16.53 12.43 -16.23
C ASN A 378 -15.58 13.16 -17.20
N ASN A 379 -14.26 12.99 -17.08
CA ASN A 379 -13.32 13.60 -18.02
C ASN A 379 -13.28 12.78 -19.32
N ALA A 380 -13.00 13.46 -20.43
CA ALA A 380 -12.62 12.78 -21.67
C ALA A 380 -11.36 11.93 -21.45
N GLU A 381 -11.30 10.76 -22.09
CA GLU A 381 -10.20 9.82 -21.90
C GLU A 381 -8.83 10.45 -22.21
N ASN A 382 -8.71 11.21 -23.30
CA ASN A 382 -7.47 11.90 -23.66
C ASN A 382 -7.00 12.90 -22.58
N LYS A 383 -7.93 13.52 -21.84
CA LYS A 383 -7.61 14.42 -20.73
C LYS A 383 -7.04 13.63 -19.55
N ASN A 384 -7.61 12.47 -19.23
CA ASN A 384 -7.09 11.60 -18.18
C ASN A 384 -5.70 11.05 -18.54
N ILE A 385 -5.48 10.67 -19.81
CA ILE A 385 -4.17 10.26 -20.31
C ILE A 385 -3.14 11.39 -20.12
N ALA A 386 -3.47 12.62 -20.54
CA ALA A 386 -2.55 13.75 -20.41
C ALA A 386 -2.19 14.04 -18.94
N ILE A 387 -3.18 14.08 -18.04
CA ILE A 387 -2.94 14.28 -16.60
C ILE A 387 -2.01 13.18 -16.07
N TYR A 388 -2.30 11.93 -16.42
CA TYR A 388 -1.52 10.78 -15.98
C TYR A 388 -0.06 10.84 -16.45
N LEU A 389 0.18 11.10 -17.74
CA LEU A 389 1.54 11.15 -18.31
C LEU A 389 2.37 12.30 -17.75
N VAL A 390 1.76 13.46 -17.51
CA VAL A 390 2.45 14.57 -16.84
C VAL A 390 2.82 14.19 -15.41
N THR A 391 1.87 13.60 -14.66
CA THR A 391 2.08 13.26 -13.25
C THR A 391 3.15 12.17 -13.09
N ILE A 392 3.14 11.13 -13.94
CA ILE A 392 4.10 10.05 -13.87
C ILE A 392 5.51 10.49 -14.30
N ALA A 393 5.62 11.44 -15.24
CA ALA A 393 6.90 12.04 -15.61
C ALA A 393 7.51 12.86 -14.48
N VAL A 394 6.69 13.64 -13.77
CA VAL A 394 7.11 14.37 -12.56
C VAL A 394 7.53 13.39 -11.46
N ALA A 395 6.76 12.32 -11.26
CA ALA A 395 7.07 11.27 -10.29
C ALA A 395 8.42 10.59 -10.58
N GLY A 396 8.66 10.17 -11.82
CA GLY A 396 9.91 9.53 -12.23
C GLY A 396 11.12 10.45 -12.12
N THR A 397 10.95 11.74 -12.42
CA THR A 397 12.01 12.75 -12.24
C THR A 397 12.36 12.91 -10.76
N LEU A 398 11.36 13.08 -9.90
CA LEU A 398 11.60 13.26 -8.46
C LEU A 398 12.07 11.98 -7.77
N ALA A 399 11.76 10.79 -8.29
CA ALA A 399 12.32 9.53 -7.78
C ALA A 399 13.86 9.48 -7.90
N VAL A 400 14.45 10.10 -8.92
CA VAL A 400 15.91 10.15 -9.09
C VAL A 400 16.53 11.35 -8.36
N PHE A 401 15.92 12.52 -8.46
CA PHE A 401 16.52 13.78 -7.99
C PHE A 401 16.04 14.28 -6.62
N GLY A 402 15.02 13.65 -6.03
CA GLY A 402 14.37 14.13 -4.81
C GLY A 402 13.61 13.07 -4.02
N ALA A 403 14.11 11.83 -4.02
CA ALA A 403 13.40 10.67 -3.47
C ALA A 403 12.86 10.91 -2.04
N ASN A 404 13.68 11.48 -1.15
CA ASN A 404 13.28 11.72 0.25
C ASN A 404 12.04 12.61 0.37
N VAL A 405 11.94 13.67 -0.44
CA VAL A 405 10.78 14.56 -0.46
C VAL A 405 9.51 13.79 -0.87
N VAL A 406 9.62 12.85 -1.80
CA VAL A 406 8.50 12.00 -2.22
C VAL A 406 8.04 11.10 -1.06
N PHE A 407 8.98 10.47 -0.33
CA PHE A 407 8.67 9.62 0.83
C PHE A 407 7.89 10.38 1.91
N GLU A 408 8.39 11.56 2.27
CA GLU A 408 7.79 12.34 3.36
C GLU A 408 6.46 12.99 2.90
N ALA A 409 6.33 13.39 1.64
CA ALA A 409 5.07 13.90 1.10
C ALA A 409 3.95 12.83 1.04
N VAL A 410 4.32 11.58 0.76
CA VAL A 410 3.38 10.45 0.78
C VAL A 410 2.77 10.25 2.15
N ASP A 411 3.58 10.33 3.21
CA ASP A 411 3.13 10.20 4.60
C ASP A 411 2.01 11.20 4.93
N LEU A 412 2.17 12.47 4.52
CA LEU A 412 1.14 13.50 4.71
C LEU A 412 -0.10 13.30 3.83
N LEU A 413 0.08 12.88 2.57
CA LEU A 413 -1.05 12.63 1.68
C LEU A 413 -1.91 11.45 2.15
N LEU A 414 -1.31 10.44 2.79
CA LEU A 414 -2.05 9.33 3.41
C LEU A 414 -2.95 9.83 4.52
N PHE A 415 -2.47 10.72 5.40
CA PHE A 415 -3.28 11.35 6.44
C PHE A 415 -4.54 11.99 5.84
N VAL A 416 -4.36 12.81 4.80
CA VAL A 416 -5.47 13.53 4.16
C VAL A 416 -6.46 12.56 3.55
N CYS A 417 -5.98 11.61 2.75
CA CYS A 417 -6.83 10.67 2.02
C CYS A 417 -7.58 9.71 2.97
N CYS A 418 -6.87 9.05 3.88
CA CYS A 418 -7.46 8.15 4.86
C CYS A 418 -8.42 8.88 5.80
N GLY A 419 -8.02 10.06 6.29
CA GLY A 419 -8.83 10.86 7.20
C GLY A 419 -10.18 11.24 6.60
N ILE A 420 -10.19 11.80 5.39
CA ILE A 420 -11.44 12.18 4.71
C ILE A 420 -12.32 10.96 4.45
N ASN A 421 -11.73 9.89 3.94
CA ASN A 421 -12.47 8.73 3.49
C ASN A 421 -13.08 7.93 4.64
N VAL A 422 -12.29 7.61 5.68
CA VAL A 422 -12.78 6.91 6.87
C VAL A 422 -13.82 7.75 7.61
N THR A 423 -13.68 9.08 7.65
CA THR A 423 -14.70 9.98 8.20
C THR A 423 -16.02 9.86 7.44
N ALA A 424 -15.98 9.89 6.10
CA ALA A 424 -17.19 9.77 5.29
C ALA A 424 -17.89 8.42 5.52
N LEU A 425 -17.12 7.34 5.61
CA LEU A 425 -17.64 6.00 5.90
C LEU A 425 -18.21 5.90 7.33
N ALA A 426 -17.60 6.54 8.32
CA ALA A 426 -18.12 6.59 9.68
C ALA A 426 -19.45 7.36 9.76
N ILE A 427 -19.55 8.50 9.05
CA ILE A 427 -20.81 9.27 8.92
C ILE A 427 -21.89 8.40 8.26
N TYR A 428 -21.55 7.71 7.17
CA TYR A 428 -22.46 6.78 6.52
C TYR A 428 -22.92 5.66 7.47
N ALA A 429 -21.99 5.05 8.21
CA ALA A 429 -22.29 3.98 9.16
C ALA A 429 -23.23 4.46 10.26
N TYR A 430 -23.01 5.68 10.79
CA TYR A 430 -23.88 6.30 11.77
C TYR A 430 -25.29 6.54 11.21
N LYS A 431 -25.40 7.25 10.07
CA LYS A 431 -26.69 7.60 9.45
C LYS A 431 -27.49 6.36 9.10
N THR A 432 -26.85 5.36 8.50
CA THR A 432 -27.49 4.10 8.08
C THR A 432 -27.96 3.28 9.28
N ASN A 433 -27.14 3.14 10.32
CA ASN A 433 -27.54 2.42 11.52
C ASN A 433 -28.70 3.12 12.26
N LYS A 434 -28.72 4.46 12.27
CA LYS A 434 -29.86 5.23 12.80
C LYS A 434 -31.12 4.97 11.97
N ALA A 435 -31.02 5.07 10.65
CA ALA A 435 -32.15 4.84 9.74
C ALA A 435 -32.75 3.43 9.86
N LEU A 436 -31.90 2.41 10.09
CA LEU A 436 -32.28 1.02 10.35
C LEU A 436 -32.94 0.80 11.72
N LYS A 437 -32.62 1.63 12.72
CA LYS A 437 -33.26 1.57 14.05
C LYS A 437 -34.62 2.25 14.04
N ASP A 438 -34.71 3.38 13.34
CA ASP A 438 -35.91 4.21 13.28
C ASP A 438 -36.91 3.71 12.22
N GLY A 439 -36.59 2.62 11.50
CA GLY A 439 -37.46 1.99 10.49
C GLY A 439 -37.55 2.71 9.15
N SER A 440 -36.91 3.89 9.02
CA SER A 440 -36.87 4.68 7.77
C SER A 440 -36.11 3.99 6.62
N LEU A 441 -35.19 3.07 6.95
CA LEU A 441 -34.56 2.17 5.97
C LEU A 441 -34.99 0.75 6.29
N LYS A 442 -35.66 0.09 5.33
CA LYS A 442 -36.13 -1.29 5.49
C LYS A 442 -34.97 -2.27 5.37
N SER A 443 -34.99 -3.32 6.19
CA SER A 443 -34.07 -4.45 6.02
C SER A 443 -34.51 -5.31 4.82
N ILE A 444 -33.58 -6.10 4.28
CA ILE A 444 -33.89 -7.07 3.21
C ILE A 444 -34.98 -8.08 3.67
N GLU A 445 -35.06 -8.38 4.96
CA GLU A 445 -36.10 -9.26 5.51
C GLU A 445 -37.48 -8.60 5.51
N GLN A 446 -37.55 -7.31 5.82
CA GLN A 446 -38.80 -6.53 5.78
C GLN A 446 -39.30 -6.30 4.35
N GLU A 447 -38.41 -6.17 3.37
CA GLU A 447 -38.81 -6.09 1.95
C GLU A 447 -39.43 -7.41 1.44
N LYS A 448 -38.96 -8.55 1.93
CA LYS A 448 -39.52 -9.88 1.57
C LYS A 448 -40.89 -10.18 2.17
N THR A 449 -41.31 -9.45 3.21
CA THR A 449 -42.63 -9.66 3.83
C THR A 449 -43.72 -8.78 3.20
N ILE A 450 -43.33 -7.83 2.35
CA ILE A 450 -44.21 -6.83 1.72
C ILE A 450 -44.39 -7.11 0.22
N ALA A 451 -43.48 -7.90 -0.39
CA ALA A 451 -43.62 -8.48 -1.72
C ALA A 451 -44.22 -9.88 -1.61
#